data_AF-A0A498NTX4-F1
#
_entry.id   AF-A0A498NTX4-F1
#
_cell.length_a   1.000
_cell.length_b   1.000
_cell.length_c   1.000
_cell.angle_alpha   90.00
_cell.angle_beta   90.00
_cell.angle_gamma   90.00
#
_symmetry.space_group_name_H-M   'P 1'
#
loop_
_entity.id
_entity.type
_entity.pdbx_description
1 polymer ?
#
loop_
_entity_poly.entity_id
_entity_poly.type
_entity_poly.pdbx_seq_one_letter_code
_entity_poly.pdbx_strand_id
1 'polypeptide(L)'
;MIVQDDLFQAKLNFFLMVALEITPFLKLYQTDKPMLPFMSGDLTNMLRSLLEKFIKPSVMKNATTTLKLLQVDYADPVNHMDVTKLRVGFVTERALEEHKKKNSDAERLRLEFRQNCKLFLLKMVSMLFEKAPLKYPLVRSLSVLDPRVFLKSKEVSTRKLTTVLRLFVETGRIEEKCCDEILREFGHFYDHSLMTASDSFRNFNPESGSLDAFYHEHLSNNAECRHLWEVVKLLLILSHGQASVERGFSVNKEVMVENLKEHSLISQRVIHDHVRSVGGLLNIAYTKELLLSAAAARQKYHMYLDDQRRLKQDEQKAQKRKGLMEEITEIKSKKKRLEEDMRVLLKSADDNAEKAESQGKLSFISKSNGFRRAAKEKKRSLETLEKQLAEKLKELKDTP
;
A
#
# COMPACT_ATOMS: atom_id res chain seq x y z
N MET A 1 23.52 29.51 -16.41
CA MET A 1 22.28 29.91 -15.72
C MET A 1 22.30 29.75 -14.20
N ILE A 2 23.19 28.96 -13.58
CA ILE A 2 23.31 28.87 -12.11
C ILE A 2 24.10 30.06 -11.50
N VAL A 3 24.93 30.73 -12.29
CA VAL A 3 25.87 31.78 -11.85
C VAL A 3 25.24 33.19 -11.78
N GLN A 4 23.95 33.35 -12.12
CA GLN A 4 23.24 34.65 -12.15
C GLN A 4 22.20 34.82 -11.03
N ASP A 5 22.05 33.85 -10.13
CA ASP A 5 21.10 33.94 -9.02
C ASP A 5 21.80 34.46 -7.77
N ASP A 6 21.58 35.75 -7.46
CA ASP A 6 22.18 36.45 -6.32
C ASP A 6 21.87 35.79 -4.96
N LEU A 7 20.82 34.96 -4.89
CA LEU A 7 20.44 34.22 -3.69
C LEU A 7 20.77 32.72 -3.76
N PHE A 8 21.54 32.27 -4.75
CA PHE A 8 21.89 30.86 -4.92
C PHE A 8 22.51 30.25 -3.67
N GLN A 9 23.47 30.96 -3.04
CA GLN A 9 24.12 30.48 -1.82
C GLN A 9 23.11 30.33 -0.66
N ALA A 10 22.16 31.25 -0.52
CA ALA A 10 21.10 31.15 0.49
C ALA A 10 20.17 29.95 0.21
N LYS A 11 19.76 29.76 -1.04
CA LYS A 11 18.92 28.62 -1.48
C LYS A 11 19.61 27.27 -1.21
N LEU A 12 20.89 27.15 -1.55
CA LEU A 12 21.66 25.93 -1.33
C LEU A 12 21.79 25.60 0.16
N ASN A 13 22.11 26.60 0.99
CA ASN A 13 22.26 26.41 2.44
C ASN A 13 20.92 26.08 3.14
N PHE A 14 19.82 26.69 2.68
CA PHE A 14 18.49 26.33 3.17
C PHE A 14 18.13 24.88 2.82
N PHE A 15 18.36 24.48 1.58
CA PHE A 15 18.13 23.10 1.15
C PHE A 15 19.00 22.12 1.94
N LEU A 16 20.29 22.43 2.12
CA LEU A 16 21.21 21.60 2.91
C LEU A 16 20.75 21.45 4.36
N MET A 17 20.29 22.54 4.99
CA MET A 17 19.76 22.50 6.36
C MET A 17 18.58 21.55 6.48
N VAL A 18 17.63 21.62 5.55
CA VAL A 18 16.50 20.68 5.50
C VAL A 18 16.97 19.24 5.24
N ALA A 19 17.86 19.05 4.27
CA ALA A 19 18.36 17.73 3.90
C ALA A 19 19.07 17.05 5.08
N LEU A 20 19.85 17.81 5.87
CA LEU A 20 20.53 17.32 7.07
C LEU A 20 19.57 16.86 8.18
N GLU A 21 18.33 17.33 8.21
CA GLU A 21 17.33 16.85 9.16
C GLU A 21 16.66 15.54 8.73
N ILE A 22 16.49 15.35 7.42
CA ILE A 22 15.79 14.18 6.87
C ILE A 22 16.78 13.01 6.64
N THR A 23 18.02 13.31 6.28
CA THR A 23 19.05 12.31 5.93
C THR A 23 19.33 11.29 7.04
N PRO A 24 19.44 11.68 8.32
CA PRO A 24 19.65 10.70 9.40
C PRO A 24 18.53 9.67 9.47
N PHE A 25 17.28 10.09 9.36
CA PHE A 25 16.13 9.18 9.27
C PHE A 25 16.25 8.28 8.04
N LEU A 26 16.51 8.85 6.86
CA LEU A 26 16.63 8.04 5.65
C LEU A 26 17.75 7.01 5.72
N LYS A 27 18.88 7.30 6.38
CA LYS A 27 20.00 6.36 6.55
C LYS A 27 19.71 5.30 7.60
N LEU A 28 19.11 5.68 8.73
CA LEU A 28 18.88 4.77 9.86
C LEU A 28 17.97 3.59 9.48
N TYR A 29 17.00 3.82 8.59
CA TYR A 29 16.02 2.80 8.17
C TYR A 29 16.46 2.02 6.91
N GLN A 30 17.71 2.16 6.45
CA GLN A 30 18.27 1.40 5.32
C GLN A 30 18.92 0.09 5.80
N THR A 31 18.19 -0.69 6.58
CA THR A 31 18.69 -1.91 7.24
C THR A 31 17.69 -3.05 7.14
N ASP A 32 18.12 -4.29 7.37
CA ASP A 32 17.23 -5.45 7.51
C ASP A 32 16.85 -5.72 8.98
N LYS A 33 17.43 -4.97 9.93
CA LYS A 33 17.09 -5.06 11.35
C LYS A 33 15.61 -4.66 11.57
N PRO A 34 14.93 -5.21 12.59
CA PRO A 34 13.58 -4.79 12.96
C PRO A 34 13.56 -3.36 13.52
N MET A 35 13.28 -2.37 12.65
CA MET A 35 13.32 -0.94 13.02
C MET A 35 11.94 -0.30 13.26
N LEU A 36 10.85 -0.99 12.91
CA LEU A 36 9.49 -0.42 13.00
C LEU A 36 9.12 0.12 14.40
N PRO A 37 9.55 -0.50 15.53
CA PRO A 37 9.30 0.05 16.87
C PRO A 37 9.83 1.48 17.11
N PHE A 38 10.91 1.88 16.44
CA PHE A 38 11.50 3.22 16.58
C PHE A 38 10.81 4.27 15.71
N MET A 39 10.14 3.83 14.64
CA MET A 39 9.65 4.68 13.56
C MET A 39 8.71 5.78 14.01
N SER A 40 7.79 5.47 14.93
CA SER A 40 6.83 6.47 15.37
C SER A 40 7.52 7.63 16.10
N GLY A 41 8.55 7.35 16.91
CA GLY A 41 9.29 8.38 17.64
C GLY A 41 10.10 9.23 16.68
N ASP A 42 10.89 8.58 15.83
CA ASP A 42 11.82 9.26 14.92
C ASP A 42 11.10 10.14 13.90
N LEU A 43 10.03 9.62 13.27
CA LEU A 43 9.20 10.42 12.35
C LEU A 43 8.51 11.59 13.05
N THR A 44 8.03 11.41 14.29
CA THR A 44 7.38 12.49 15.05
C THR A 44 8.39 13.62 15.32
N ASN A 45 9.62 13.27 15.70
CA ASN A 45 10.66 14.25 15.98
C ASN A 45 11.09 15.00 14.71
N MET A 46 11.29 14.29 13.61
CA MET A 46 11.60 14.90 12.30
C MET A 46 10.49 15.84 11.83
N LEU A 47 9.23 15.39 11.88
CA LEU A 47 8.07 16.22 11.52
C LEU A 47 7.94 17.45 12.40
N ARG A 48 8.12 17.31 13.73
CA ARG A 48 8.10 18.44 14.66
C ARG A 48 9.17 19.46 14.29
N SER A 49 10.40 19.02 14.06
CA SER A 49 11.51 19.90 13.65
C SER A 49 11.18 20.70 12.39
N LEU A 50 10.56 20.06 11.38
CA LEU A 50 10.14 20.72 10.15
C LEU A 50 9.00 21.72 10.39
N LEU A 51 7.98 21.35 11.15
CA LEU A 51 6.85 22.23 11.51
C LEU A 51 7.30 23.46 12.29
N GLU A 52 8.20 23.31 13.26
CA GLU A 52 8.72 24.41 14.10
C GLU A 52 9.44 25.51 13.30
N LYS A 53 9.76 25.26 12.03
CA LYS A 53 10.36 26.28 11.16
C LYS A 53 9.38 27.35 10.71
N PHE A 54 8.10 27.02 10.61
CA PHE A 54 7.08 27.91 10.03
C PHE A 54 5.74 27.96 10.78
N ILE A 55 5.48 27.06 11.73
CA ILE A 55 4.32 27.08 12.61
C ILE A 55 4.62 27.89 13.88
N LYS A 56 3.62 28.65 14.36
CA LYS A 56 3.71 29.45 15.59
C LYS A 56 4.10 28.57 16.80
N PRO A 57 5.02 29.02 17.67
CA PRO A 57 5.38 28.29 18.89
C PRO A 57 4.20 27.99 19.82
N SER A 58 3.18 28.86 19.86
CA SER A 58 1.96 28.65 20.65
C SER A 58 1.18 27.40 20.19
N VAL A 59 1.11 27.16 18.88
CA VAL A 59 0.46 25.97 18.31
C VAL A 59 1.30 24.72 18.60
N MET A 60 2.62 24.81 18.39
CA MET A 60 3.53 23.66 18.60
C MET A 60 3.60 23.20 20.06
N LYS A 61 3.47 24.11 21.04
CA LYS A 61 3.39 23.78 22.47
C LYS A 61 2.19 22.90 22.81
N ASN A 62 1.06 23.07 22.12
CA ASN A 62 -0.15 22.28 22.35
C ASN A 62 -0.04 20.87 21.76
N ALA A 63 0.79 20.70 20.72
CA ALA A 63 1.04 19.42 20.08
C ALA A 63 2.00 18.57 20.90
N THR A 64 1.60 18.04 22.06
CA THR A 64 2.53 17.29 22.95
C THR A 64 2.73 15.82 22.58
N THR A 65 1.79 15.22 21.85
CA THR A 65 1.84 13.81 21.44
C THR A 65 1.90 13.69 19.92
N THR A 66 2.30 12.52 19.40
CA THR A 66 2.25 12.23 17.95
C THR A 66 0.87 12.49 17.37
N LEU A 67 -0.21 12.08 18.07
CA LEU A 67 -1.57 12.30 17.60
C LEU A 67 -1.90 13.80 17.50
N LYS A 68 -1.57 14.58 18.53
CA LYS A 68 -1.80 16.03 18.52
C LYS A 68 -0.96 16.74 17.48
N LEU A 69 0.26 16.25 17.21
CA LEU A 69 1.12 16.77 16.14
C LEU A 69 0.48 16.54 14.77
N LEU A 70 -0.12 15.37 14.53
CA LEU A 70 -0.83 15.06 13.30
C LEU A 70 -2.14 15.86 13.13
N GLN A 71 -2.66 16.44 14.20
CA GLN A 71 -3.86 17.29 14.20
C GLN A 71 -3.53 18.77 14.01
N VAL A 72 -2.25 19.15 13.98
CA VAL A 72 -1.87 20.53 13.68
C VAL A 72 -2.29 20.84 12.24
N ASP A 73 -3.19 21.81 12.09
CA ASP A 73 -3.52 22.35 10.78
C ASP A 73 -2.36 23.21 10.27
N TYR A 74 -1.44 22.54 9.58
CA TYR A 74 -0.26 23.13 8.99
C TYR A 74 -0.56 23.88 7.68
N ALA A 75 -1.79 23.80 7.15
CA ALA A 75 -2.17 24.48 5.92
C ALA A 75 -2.77 25.86 6.22
N ASP A 76 -3.45 26.00 7.37
CA ASP A 76 -4.06 27.25 7.81
C ASP A 76 -3.01 28.36 8.08
N PRO A 77 -3.02 29.46 7.30
CA PRO A 77 -2.15 30.61 7.51
C PRO A 77 -2.23 31.23 8.91
N VAL A 78 -3.36 31.09 9.62
CA VAL A 78 -3.52 31.58 11.01
C VAL A 78 -2.54 30.91 11.96
N ASN A 79 -2.14 29.67 11.68
CA ASN A 79 -1.17 28.92 12.50
C ASN A 79 0.28 29.24 12.13
N HIS A 80 0.53 29.95 11.03
CA HIS A 80 1.87 30.22 10.53
C HIS A 80 2.49 31.41 11.26
N MET A 81 3.79 31.33 11.52
CA MET A 81 4.54 32.50 11.93
C MET A 81 4.63 33.50 10.78
N ASP A 82 4.93 34.76 11.14
CA ASP A 82 5.25 35.79 10.17
C ASP A 82 6.41 35.34 9.28
N VAL A 83 6.33 35.64 7.98
CA VAL A 83 7.32 35.20 6.98
C VAL A 83 8.73 35.68 7.34
N THR A 84 8.87 36.85 7.96
CA THR A 84 10.17 37.39 8.41
C THR A 84 10.80 36.58 9.55
N LYS A 85 9.98 35.88 10.34
CA LYS A 85 10.40 35.05 11.49
C LYS A 85 10.66 33.59 11.10
N LEU A 86 10.47 33.23 9.84
CA LEU A 86 10.70 31.88 9.32
C LEU A 86 12.13 31.42 9.64
N ARG A 87 12.27 30.23 10.22
CA ARG A 87 13.59 29.67 10.54
C ARG A 87 14.22 29.07 9.28
N VAL A 88 15.11 29.83 8.64
CA VAL A 88 15.84 29.41 7.42
C VAL A 88 17.24 28.87 7.68
N GLY A 89 17.69 28.89 8.95
CA GLY A 89 18.99 28.41 9.39
C GLY A 89 20.07 29.50 9.42
N PHE A 90 21.06 29.32 10.28
CA PHE A 90 22.05 30.36 10.59
C PHE A 90 22.93 30.76 9.40
N VAL A 91 23.40 29.78 8.61
CA VAL A 91 24.24 30.03 7.43
C VAL A 91 23.44 30.74 6.34
N THR A 92 22.19 30.33 6.14
CA THR A 92 21.26 30.98 5.21
C THR A 92 21.02 32.43 5.61
N GLU A 93 20.76 32.71 6.89
CA GLU A 93 20.56 34.08 7.38
C GLU A 93 21.77 34.98 7.11
N ARG A 94 22.98 34.46 7.35
CA ARG A 94 24.22 35.19 7.05
C ARG A 94 24.33 35.54 5.57
N ALA A 95 24.03 34.59 4.68
CA ALA A 95 24.04 34.83 3.23
C ALA A 95 23.00 35.88 2.83
N LEU A 96 21.81 35.89 3.44
CA LEU A 96 20.78 36.90 3.21
C LEU A 96 21.20 38.30 3.71
N GLU A 97 21.90 38.40 4.84
CA GLU A 97 22.42 39.68 5.34
C GLU A 97 23.58 40.22 4.51
N GLU A 98 24.47 39.34 4.00
CA GLU A 98 25.52 39.75 3.07
C GLU A 98 24.95 40.25 1.74
N HIS A 99 23.89 39.60 1.23
CA HIS A 99 23.14 40.07 0.07
C HIS A 99 22.49 41.45 0.33
N LYS A 100 21.95 41.67 1.53
CA LYS A 100 21.36 42.96 1.93
C LYS A 100 22.34 44.13 1.83
N LYS A 101 23.61 43.90 2.17
CA LYS A 101 24.66 44.94 2.12
C LYS A 101 25.03 45.35 0.70
N LYS A 102 24.75 44.50 -0.31
CA LYS A 102 25.21 44.68 -1.68
C LYS A 102 24.12 45.20 -2.64
N ASN A 103 22.85 45.01 -2.33
CA ASN A 103 21.74 45.25 -3.27
C ASN A 103 20.62 46.11 -2.64
N SER A 104 20.20 47.18 -3.33
CA SER A 104 19.08 48.05 -2.90
C SER A 104 17.72 47.35 -2.90
N ASP A 105 17.52 46.40 -3.81
CA ASP A 105 16.30 45.57 -3.94
C ASP A 105 16.29 44.34 -3.01
N ALA A 106 17.27 44.23 -2.11
CA ALA A 106 17.47 43.03 -1.31
C ALA A 106 16.28 42.68 -0.43
N GLU A 107 15.52 43.65 0.08
CA GLU A 107 14.40 43.36 0.99
C GLU A 107 13.26 42.62 0.29
N ARG A 108 12.91 43.04 -0.94
CA ARG A 108 11.90 42.38 -1.77
C ARG A 108 12.30 40.93 -2.08
N LEU A 109 13.55 40.74 -2.54
CA LEU A 109 14.09 39.42 -2.88
C LEU A 109 14.20 38.50 -1.66
N ARG A 110 14.56 39.03 -0.48
CA ARG A 110 14.59 38.28 0.78
C ARG A 110 13.19 37.84 1.20
N LEU A 111 12.19 38.71 1.09
CA LEU A 111 10.82 38.35 1.41
C LEU A 111 10.29 37.26 0.48
N GLU A 112 10.53 37.40 -0.83
CA GLU A 112 10.21 36.39 -1.83
C GLU A 112 10.91 35.05 -1.56
N PHE A 113 12.20 35.08 -1.22
CA PHE A 113 12.96 33.90 -0.81
C PHE A 113 12.32 33.20 0.39
N ARG A 114 11.99 33.94 1.46
CA ARG A 114 11.35 33.36 2.65
C ARG A 114 9.97 32.79 2.32
N GLN A 115 9.20 33.45 1.45
CA GLN A 115 7.92 32.94 0.98
C GLN A 115 8.10 31.60 0.23
N ASN A 116 9.10 31.50 -0.64
CA ASN A 116 9.44 30.27 -1.34
C ASN A 116 9.91 29.15 -0.38
N CYS A 117 10.74 29.47 0.62
CA CYS A 117 11.14 28.53 1.67
C CYS A 117 9.92 28.01 2.46
N LYS A 118 8.97 28.88 2.79
CA LYS A 118 7.73 28.50 3.46
C LYS A 118 6.88 27.57 2.59
N LEU A 119 6.69 27.89 1.31
CA LEU A 119 5.96 27.04 0.36
C LEU A 119 6.62 25.66 0.21
N PHE A 120 7.95 25.61 0.16
CA PHE A 120 8.71 24.37 0.13
C PHE A 120 8.48 23.52 1.39
N LEU A 121 8.58 24.12 2.58
CA LEU A 121 8.34 23.43 3.86
C LEU A 121 6.89 22.93 3.96
N LEU A 122 5.91 23.75 3.55
CA LEU A 122 4.50 23.37 3.48
C LEU A 122 4.31 22.14 2.59
N LYS A 123 4.89 22.15 1.39
CA LYS A 123 4.75 21.03 0.46
C LYS A 123 5.42 19.76 0.98
N MET A 124 6.61 19.87 1.57
CA MET A 124 7.28 18.72 2.18
C MET A 124 6.48 18.13 3.34
N VAL A 125 6.02 18.97 4.28
CA VAL A 125 5.20 18.52 5.41
C VAL A 125 3.92 17.86 4.92
N SER A 126 3.27 18.44 3.91
CA SER A 126 2.09 17.85 3.27
C SER A 126 2.35 16.43 2.75
N MET A 127 3.44 16.24 2.01
CA MET A 127 3.84 14.91 1.51
C MET A 127 4.15 13.94 2.65
N LEU A 128 4.84 14.40 3.70
CA LEU A 128 5.15 13.56 4.86
C LEU A 128 3.88 13.18 5.63
N PHE A 129 2.93 14.09 5.83
CA PHE A 129 1.65 13.77 6.49
C PHE A 129 0.82 12.77 5.68
N GLU A 130 0.81 12.89 4.35
CA GLU A 130 0.07 12.00 3.47
C GLU A 130 0.64 10.57 3.48
N LYS A 131 1.98 10.46 3.34
CA LYS A 131 2.69 9.20 3.16
C LYS A 131 3.18 8.56 4.46
N ALA A 132 3.32 9.30 5.55
CA ALA A 132 3.86 8.75 6.79
C ALA A 132 2.91 7.71 7.41
N PRO A 133 3.47 6.61 7.95
CA PRO A 133 2.68 5.57 8.60
C PRO A 133 2.18 5.98 10.00
N LEU A 134 2.44 7.21 10.45
CA LEU A 134 2.05 7.70 11.77
C LEU A 134 0.53 7.75 11.98
N LYS A 135 -0.27 7.76 10.90
CA LYS A 135 -1.74 7.67 10.98
C LYS A 135 -2.24 6.32 11.47
N TYR A 136 -1.45 5.26 11.32
CA TYR A 136 -1.83 3.92 11.74
C TYR A 136 -1.61 3.73 13.25
N PRO A 137 -2.64 3.30 14.00
CA PRO A 137 -2.50 3.04 15.44
C PRO A 137 -1.42 2.00 15.75
N LEU A 138 -1.27 0.97 14.91
CA LEU A 138 -0.24 -0.06 15.07
C LEU A 138 1.16 0.55 15.16
N VAL A 139 1.52 1.44 14.23
CA VAL A 139 2.85 2.06 14.14
C VAL A 139 3.14 2.91 15.39
N ARG A 140 2.13 3.64 15.88
CA ARG A 140 2.27 4.43 17.12
C ARG A 140 2.45 3.54 18.34
N SER A 141 1.69 2.44 18.42
CA SER A 141 1.71 1.52 19.55
C SER A 141 2.93 0.59 19.56
N LEU A 142 3.52 0.30 18.39
CA LEU A 142 4.73 -0.51 18.25
C LEU A 142 5.95 0.03 19.00
N SER A 143 5.96 1.33 19.32
CA SER A 143 6.94 1.93 20.22
C SER A 143 6.95 1.32 21.62
N VAL A 144 6.00 0.46 21.99
CA VAL A 144 6.10 -0.39 23.19
C VAL A 144 7.33 -1.30 23.13
N LEU A 145 7.80 -1.68 21.94
CA LEU A 145 8.99 -2.51 21.76
C LEU A 145 10.29 -1.70 21.57
N ASP A 146 10.27 -0.37 21.76
CA ASP A 146 11.51 0.40 21.84
C ASP A 146 12.04 0.34 23.28
N PRO A 147 13.18 -0.32 23.55
CA PRO A 147 13.70 -0.52 24.90
C PRO A 147 13.92 0.79 25.67
N ARG A 148 14.26 1.87 24.95
CA ARG A 148 14.54 3.21 25.51
C ARG A 148 13.29 3.88 26.08
N VAL A 149 12.10 3.43 25.68
CA VAL A 149 10.80 3.95 26.17
C VAL A 149 9.97 2.90 26.89
N PHE A 150 10.27 1.61 26.71
CA PHE A 150 9.56 0.48 27.31
C PHE A 150 9.37 0.67 28.81
N LEU A 151 10.45 0.90 29.56
CA LEU A 151 10.47 1.01 31.03
C LEU A 151 10.09 2.39 31.59
N LYS A 152 9.58 3.33 30.76
CA LYS A 152 9.23 4.67 31.25
C LYS A 152 7.92 4.70 32.04
N SER A 153 6.93 3.92 31.60
CA SER A 153 5.62 3.86 32.25
C SER A 153 4.92 2.55 31.90
N LYS A 154 4.70 1.71 32.91
CA LYS A 154 3.99 0.45 32.77
C LYS A 154 2.61 0.65 32.16
N GLU A 155 1.85 1.61 32.68
CA GLU A 155 0.50 1.93 32.22
C GLU A 155 0.47 2.30 30.72
N VAL A 156 1.39 3.16 30.26
CA VAL A 156 1.46 3.56 28.84
C VAL A 156 1.87 2.38 27.97
N SER A 157 2.86 1.60 28.39
CA SER A 157 3.35 0.42 27.67
C SER A 157 2.26 -0.65 27.55
N THR A 158 1.53 -0.93 28.64
CA THR A 158 0.37 -1.84 28.63
C THR A 158 -0.71 -1.35 27.67
N ARG A 159 -1.10 -0.06 27.71
CA ARG A 159 -2.11 0.50 26.78
C ARG A 159 -1.73 0.35 25.31
N LYS A 160 -0.45 0.56 25.00
CA LYS A 160 0.07 0.37 23.64
C LYS A 160 -0.02 -1.10 23.23
N LEU A 161 0.41 -2.03 24.08
CA LEU A 161 0.28 -3.46 23.79
C LEU A 161 -1.19 -3.88 23.62
N THR A 162 -2.10 -3.42 24.49
CA THR A 162 -3.55 -3.69 24.35
C THR A 162 -4.08 -3.22 22.99
N THR A 163 -3.61 -2.07 22.50
CA THR A 163 -3.98 -1.59 21.15
C THR A 163 -3.46 -2.52 20.05
N VAL A 164 -2.23 -3.03 20.19
CA VAL A 164 -1.65 -3.99 19.24
C VAL A 164 -2.46 -5.29 19.24
N LEU A 165 -2.75 -5.85 20.42
CA LEU A 165 -3.51 -7.09 20.56
C LEU A 165 -4.90 -6.96 19.94
N ARG A 166 -5.59 -5.84 20.18
CA ARG A 166 -6.90 -5.57 19.55
C ARG A 166 -6.82 -5.65 18.02
N LEU A 167 -5.83 -4.99 17.41
CA LEU A 167 -5.64 -5.02 15.95
C LEU A 167 -5.30 -6.43 15.44
N PHE A 168 -4.57 -7.22 16.23
CA PHE A 168 -4.22 -8.58 15.86
C PHE A 168 -5.42 -9.53 15.96
N VAL A 169 -6.32 -9.31 16.92
CA VAL A 169 -7.61 -10.02 17.01
C VAL A 169 -8.50 -9.66 15.82
N GLU A 170 -8.66 -8.36 15.52
CA GLU A 170 -9.46 -7.87 14.39
C GLU A 170 -8.98 -8.43 13.03
N THR A 171 -7.68 -8.70 12.90
CA THR A 171 -7.07 -9.28 11.69
C THR A 171 -6.94 -10.80 11.71
N GLY A 172 -7.46 -11.47 12.75
CA GLY A 172 -7.44 -12.93 12.89
C GLY A 172 -6.04 -13.51 13.10
N ARG A 173 -5.07 -12.70 13.58
CA ARG A 173 -3.69 -13.14 13.85
C ARG A 173 -3.53 -13.79 15.22
N ILE A 174 -4.38 -13.40 16.18
CA ILE A 174 -4.40 -13.92 17.55
C ILE A 174 -5.85 -14.13 17.97
N GLU A 175 -6.11 -15.14 18.79
CA GLU A 175 -7.41 -15.38 19.38
C GLU A 175 -7.63 -14.50 20.62
N GLU A 176 -8.85 -13.94 20.76
CA GLU A 176 -9.20 -13.04 21.85
C GLU A 176 -8.95 -13.65 23.25
N LYS A 177 -9.22 -14.96 23.40
CA LYS A 177 -9.03 -15.70 24.65
C LYS A 177 -7.58 -15.73 25.16
N CYS A 178 -6.61 -15.46 24.30
CA CYS A 178 -5.19 -15.45 24.65
C CYS A 178 -4.72 -14.07 25.14
N CYS A 179 -5.50 -13.00 24.96
CA CYS A 179 -5.07 -11.62 25.21
C CYS A 179 -4.78 -11.35 26.70
N ASP A 180 -5.62 -11.83 27.61
CA ASP A 180 -5.43 -11.61 29.04
C ASP A 180 -4.17 -12.28 29.57
N GLU A 181 -3.87 -13.49 29.06
CA GLU A 181 -2.64 -14.21 29.35
C GLU A 181 -1.43 -13.39 28.87
N ILE A 182 -1.42 -12.94 27.61
CA ILE A 182 -0.33 -12.13 27.04
C ILE A 182 -0.11 -10.84 27.85
N LEU A 183 -1.18 -10.17 28.28
CA LEU A 183 -1.07 -8.95 29.09
C LEU A 183 -0.52 -9.23 30.49
N ARG A 184 -0.85 -10.38 31.08
CA ARG A 184 -0.26 -10.83 32.36
C ARG A 184 1.23 -11.11 32.20
N GLU A 185 1.61 -11.91 31.20
CA GLU A 185 3.02 -12.19 30.88
C GLU A 185 3.81 -10.90 30.65
N PHE A 186 3.24 -9.95 29.91
CA PHE A 186 3.83 -8.63 29.71
C PHE A 186 4.05 -7.85 31.00
N GLY A 187 3.08 -7.90 31.92
CA GLY A 187 3.19 -7.26 33.23
C GLY A 187 4.36 -7.80 34.04
N HIS A 188 4.52 -9.13 34.07
CA HIS A 188 5.64 -9.81 34.74
C HIS A 188 6.97 -9.49 34.07
N PHE A 189 7.01 -9.54 32.73
CA PHE A 189 8.20 -9.20 31.96
C PHE A 189 8.67 -7.77 32.19
N TYR A 190 7.73 -6.81 32.24
CA TYR A 190 8.04 -5.41 32.54
C TYR A 190 8.68 -5.27 33.92
N ASP A 191 8.05 -5.85 34.96
CA ASP A 191 8.54 -5.72 36.33
C ASP A 191 9.91 -6.38 36.50
N HIS A 192 10.09 -7.57 35.91
CA HIS A 192 11.38 -8.25 35.89
C HIS A 192 12.45 -7.40 35.20
N SER A 193 12.17 -6.91 33.99
CA SER A 193 13.11 -6.08 33.22
C SER A 193 13.49 -4.78 33.94
N LEU A 194 12.55 -4.18 34.67
CA LEU A 194 12.81 -2.99 35.47
C LEU A 194 13.79 -3.28 36.64
N MET A 195 13.74 -4.48 37.20
CA MET A 195 14.59 -4.87 38.33
C MET A 195 15.98 -5.37 37.89
N THR A 196 16.05 -6.14 36.81
CA THR A 196 17.28 -6.88 36.44
C THR A 196 18.04 -6.28 35.26
N ALA A 197 17.36 -5.56 34.38
CA ALA A 197 17.91 -5.17 33.08
C ALA A 197 17.69 -3.67 32.74
N SER A 198 17.36 -2.83 33.73
CA SER A 198 17.00 -1.42 33.49
C SER A 198 18.04 -0.65 32.66
N ASP A 199 19.32 -0.89 32.91
CA ASP A 199 20.42 -0.22 32.20
C ASP A 199 20.58 -0.69 30.76
N SER A 200 20.39 -1.99 30.47
CA SER A 200 20.47 -2.51 29.10
C SER A 200 19.35 -1.96 28.22
N PHE A 201 18.14 -1.83 28.78
CA PHE A 201 16.99 -1.22 28.09
C PHE A 201 17.22 0.28 27.82
N ARG A 202 17.70 1.03 28.81
CA ARG A 202 17.91 2.50 28.68
C ARG A 202 19.02 2.85 27.69
N ASN A 203 20.08 2.05 27.65
CA ASN A 203 21.26 2.29 26.83
C ASN A 203 21.23 1.57 25.48
N PHE A 204 20.11 0.92 25.12
CA PHE A 204 19.98 0.24 23.84
C PHE A 204 20.20 1.21 22.68
N ASN A 205 21.15 0.87 21.80
CA ASN A 205 21.43 1.62 20.59
C ASN A 205 21.00 0.81 19.34
N PRO A 206 20.03 1.29 18.55
CA PRO A 206 19.55 0.60 17.36
C PRO A 206 20.58 0.54 16.21
N GLU A 207 21.61 1.39 16.23
CA GLU A 207 22.67 1.33 15.22
C GLU A 207 23.57 0.11 15.43
N SER A 208 23.98 -0.16 16.68
CA SER A 208 24.86 -1.28 17.02
C SER A 208 24.08 -2.58 17.29
N GLY A 209 22.98 -2.51 18.05
CA GLY A 209 22.16 -3.66 18.43
C GLY A 209 21.09 -4.04 17.42
N SER A 210 20.42 -5.18 17.64
CA SER A 210 19.24 -5.61 16.88
C SER A 210 18.14 -6.02 17.85
N LEU A 211 16.90 -5.58 17.62
CA LEU A 211 15.81 -5.81 18.58
C LEU A 211 15.39 -7.27 18.69
N ASP A 212 15.46 -8.02 17.60
CA ASP A 212 15.21 -9.46 17.60
C ASP A 212 16.20 -10.21 18.48
N ALA A 213 17.50 -9.95 18.35
CA ALA A 213 18.53 -10.53 19.23
C ALA A 213 18.32 -10.11 20.70
N PHE A 214 18.04 -8.83 20.93
CA PHE A 214 17.80 -8.30 22.27
C PHE A 214 16.59 -8.96 22.94
N TYR A 215 15.43 -8.98 22.27
CA TYR A 215 14.24 -9.60 22.84
C TYR A 215 14.33 -11.12 22.88
N HIS A 216 15.06 -11.76 21.96
CA HIS A 216 15.34 -13.18 22.05
C HIS A 216 16.06 -13.50 23.35
N GLU A 217 17.15 -12.80 23.67
CA GLU A 217 17.89 -12.98 24.93
C GLU A 217 17.01 -12.87 26.18
N HIS A 218 16.05 -11.93 26.17
CA HIS A 218 15.21 -11.64 27.34
C HIS A 218 13.91 -12.47 27.41
N LEU A 219 13.38 -12.95 26.29
CA LEU A 219 12.06 -13.61 26.22
C LEU A 219 12.14 -15.09 25.81
N SER A 220 13.12 -15.53 25.01
CA SER A 220 13.10 -16.87 24.42
C SER A 220 13.26 -17.99 25.43
N ASN A 221 14.03 -17.74 26.49
CA ASN A 221 14.35 -18.72 27.52
C ASN A 221 13.39 -18.65 28.71
N ASN A 222 12.46 -17.70 28.70
CA ASN A 222 11.49 -17.55 29.78
C ASN A 222 10.17 -18.25 29.42
N ALA A 223 9.96 -19.44 29.98
CA ALA A 223 8.74 -20.22 29.78
C ALA A 223 7.46 -19.47 30.19
N GLU A 224 7.57 -18.51 31.12
CA GLU A 224 6.45 -17.67 31.60
C GLU A 224 6.09 -16.53 30.63
N CYS A 225 6.86 -16.33 29.55
CA CYS A 225 6.63 -15.27 28.55
C CYS A 225 6.38 -15.83 27.15
N ARG A 226 5.91 -17.08 27.05
CA ARG A 226 5.79 -17.79 25.77
C ARG A 226 4.79 -17.11 24.83
N HIS A 227 3.61 -16.74 25.32
CA HIS A 227 2.58 -16.15 24.46
C HIS A 227 2.99 -14.74 24.02
N LEU A 228 3.58 -13.96 24.92
CA LEU A 228 4.15 -12.66 24.62
C LEU A 228 5.24 -12.77 23.55
N TRP A 229 6.13 -13.76 23.66
CA TRP A 229 7.20 -13.95 22.67
C TRP A 229 6.65 -14.24 21.26
N GLU A 230 5.59 -15.04 21.13
CA GLU A 230 4.92 -15.26 19.84
C GLU A 230 4.41 -13.94 19.24
N VAL A 231 3.79 -13.08 20.05
CA VAL A 231 3.34 -11.76 19.60
C VAL A 231 4.51 -10.88 19.18
N VAL A 232 5.58 -10.84 19.97
CA VAL A 232 6.77 -10.03 19.67
C VAL A 232 7.40 -10.47 18.35
N LYS A 233 7.50 -11.78 18.07
CA LYS A 233 7.97 -12.29 16.78
C LYS A 233 7.14 -11.76 15.61
N LEU A 234 5.81 -11.81 15.72
CA LEU A 234 4.92 -11.27 14.68
C LEU A 234 5.09 -9.77 14.45
N LEU A 235 5.46 -9.02 15.49
CA LEU A 235 5.68 -7.57 15.40
C LEU A 235 7.04 -7.23 14.78
N LEU A 236 8.09 -7.99 15.12
CA LEU A 236 9.46 -7.73 14.64
C LEU A 236 9.67 -8.11 13.16
N ILE A 237 8.83 -8.98 12.60
CA ILE A 237 8.88 -9.32 11.15
C ILE A 237 8.21 -8.28 10.25
N LEU A 238 7.52 -7.29 10.81
CA LEU A 238 6.85 -6.26 10.02
C LEU A 238 7.89 -5.38 9.31
N SER A 239 7.75 -5.26 7.99
CA SER A 239 8.61 -4.39 7.20
C SER A 239 8.46 -2.92 7.58
N HIS A 240 9.59 -2.21 7.64
CA HIS A 240 9.68 -0.79 7.97
C HIS A 240 10.09 0.07 6.77
N GLY A 241 10.27 -0.50 5.59
CA GLY A 241 10.74 0.26 4.45
C GLY A 241 10.84 -0.55 3.17
N GLN A 242 11.09 0.16 2.08
CA GLN A 242 11.29 -0.46 0.76
C GLN A 242 12.71 -1.03 0.59
N ALA A 243 13.65 -0.71 1.49
CA ALA A 243 15.05 -1.13 1.39
C ALA A 243 15.20 -2.66 1.22
N SER A 244 14.48 -3.46 2.01
CA SER A 244 14.51 -4.92 1.88
C SER A 244 13.94 -5.41 0.55
N VAL A 245 12.90 -4.75 0.02
CA VAL A 245 12.31 -5.06 -1.29
C VAL A 245 13.25 -4.68 -2.42
N GLU A 246 13.86 -3.50 -2.36
CA GLU A 246 14.83 -3.00 -3.35
C GLU A 246 16.10 -3.86 -3.37
N ARG A 247 16.62 -4.27 -2.20
CA ARG A 247 17.69 -5.27 -2.10
C ARG A 247 17.26 -6.60 -2.75
N GLY A 248 16.01 -7.01 -2.53
CA GLY A 248 15.39 -8.15 -3.20
C GLY A 248 15.46 -8.04 -4.72
N PHE A 249 15.08 -6.88 -5.28
CA PHE A 249 15.13 -6.62 -6.72
C PHE A 249 16.54 -6.60 -7.28
N SER A 250 17.52 -6.05 -6.57
CA SER A 250 18.92 -6.10 -6.99
C SER A 250 19.42 -7.53 -7.12
N VAL A 251 19.14 -8.38 -6.14
CA VAL A 251 19.49 -9.80 -6.21
C VAL A 251 18.68 -10.52 -7.30
N ASN A 252 17.41 -10.16 -7.52
CA ASN A 252 16.62 -10.71 -8.63
C ASN A 252 17.24 -10.37 -9.99
N LYS A 253 17.79 -9.16 -10.14
CA LYS A 253 18.51 -8.73 -11.35
C LYS A 253 19.77 -9.56 -11.59
N GLU A 254 20.46 -9.98 -10.53
CA GLU A 254 21.67 -10.81 -10.63
C GLU A 254 21.35 -12.26 -11.03
N VAL A 255 20.22 -12.82 -10.56
CA VAL A 255 19.81 -14.19 -10.92
C VAL A 255 18.98 -14.26 -12.20
N MET A 256 18.44 -13.14 -12.68
CA MET A 256 17.62 -13.08 -13.88
C MET A 256 18.41 -13.46 -15.13
N VAL A 257 17.81 -14.34 -15.94
CA VAL A 257 18.29 -14.73 -17.27
C VAL A 257 17.19 -14.43 -18.28
N GLU A 258 17.55 -14.18 -19.54
CA GLU A 258 16.58 -13.96 -20.62
C GLU A 258 15.59 -15.14 -20.75
N ASN A 259 14.33 -14.82 -21.05
CA ASN A 259 13.24 -15.79 -21.24
C ASN A 259 12.90 -16.67 -20.00
N LEU A 260 13.26 -16.23 -18.79
CA LEU A 260 12.92 -16.91 -17.55
C LEU A 260 11.43 -16.70 -17.19
N LYS A 261 10.71 -17.80 -16.90
CA LYS A 261 9.36 -17.73 -16.33
C LYS A 261 9.40 -17.40 -14.84
N GLU A 262 8.32 -16.81 -14.32
CA GLU A 262 8.16 -16.45 -12.90
C GLU A 262 8.49 -17.61 -11.95
N HIS A 263 7.95 -18.81 -12.19
CA HIS A 263 8.23 -20.00 -11.36
C HIS A 263 9.74 -20.32 -11.27
N SER A 264 10.47 -20.17 -12.37
CA SER A 264 11.90 -20.42 -12.41
C SER A 264 12.68 -19.36 -11.65
N LEU A 265 12.26 -18.09 -11.73
CA LEU A 265 12.83 -16.99 -10.94
C LEU A 265 12.63 -17.24 -9.44
N ILE A 266 11.42 -17.60 -9.02
CA ILE A 266 11.12 -17.95 -7.63
C ILE A 266 11.99 -19.12 -7.16
N SER A 267 12.11 -20.17 -7.98
CA SER A 267 12.93 -21.35 -7.65
C SER A 267 14.42 -20.99 -7.49
N GLN A 268 14.98 -20.21 -8.41
CA GLN A 268 16.36 -19.74 -8.30
C GLN A 268 16.55 -18.87 -7.06
N ARG A 269 15.56 -18.03 -6.73
CA ARG A 269 15.64 -17.18 -5.55
C ARG A 269 15.67 -17.97 -4.25
N VAL A 270 14.83 -19.00 -4.14
CA VAL A 270 14.82 -19.92 -2.99
C VAL A 270 16.17 -20.62 -2.84
N ILE A 271 16.77 -21.08 -3.94
CA ILE A 271 18.09 -21.72 -3.92
C ILE A 271 19.16 -20.72 -3.48
N HIS A 272 19.18 -19.52 -4.07
CA HIS A 272 20.12 -18.46 -3.72
C HIS A 272 20.05 -18.10 -2.23
N ASP A 273 18.85 -17.90 -1.70
CA ASP A 273 18.65 -17.53 -0.30
C ASP A 273 19.06 -18.67 0.65
N HIS A 274 18.80 -19.92 0.29
CA HIS A 274 19.29 -21.08 1.05
C HIS A 274 20.83 -21.16 1.04
N VAL A 275 21.47 -21.06 -0.13
CA VAL A 275 22.94 -21.06 -0.27
C VAL A 275 23.56 -19.96 0.60
N ARG A 276 22.96 -18.77 0.62
CA ARG A 276 23.40 -17.66 1.46
C ARG A 276 23.24 -17.96 2.94
N SER A 277 22.11 -18.56 3.34
CA SER A 277 21.82 -18.92 4.74
C SER A 277 22.82 -19.92 5.33
N VAL A 278 23.29 -20.89 4.53
CA VAL A 278 24.29 -21.89 4.97
C VAL A 278 25.73 -21.38 4.89
N GLY A 279 25.95 -20.14 4.44
CA GLY A 279 27.28 -19.55 4.33
C GLY A 279 28.06 -19.94 3.07
N GLY A 280 27.37 -20.40 2.02
CA GLY A 280 27.96 -20.69 0.71
C GLY A 280 27.74 -22.10 0.21
N LEU A 281 28.12 -22.34 -1.05
CA LEU A 281 27.88 -23.60 -1.77
C LEU A 281 28.52 -24.83 -1.11
N LEU A 282 29.65 -24.66 -0.41
CA LEU A 282 30.39 -25.76 0.22
C LEU A 282 29.71 -26.31 1.48
N ASN A 283 28.81 -25.53 2.09
CA ASN A 283 28.15 -25.89 3.35
C ASN A 283 26.77 -26.53 3.13
N ILE A 284 26.39 -26.79 1.88
CA ILE A 284 25.10 -27.39 1.55
C ILE A 284 25.13 -28.87 1.93
N ALA A 285 24.20 -29.27 2.78
CA ALA A 285 24.04 -30.68 3.16
C ALA A 285 23.39 -31.47 2.02
N TYR A 286 24.07 -32.52 1.54
CA TYR A 286 23.55 -33.44 0.54
C TYR A 286 22.63 -34.48 1.17
N THR A 287 21.40 -34.09 1.46
CA THR A 287 20.40 -34.99 2.04
C THR A 287 19.89 -36.00 1.01
N LYS A 288 19.40 -37.16 1.48
CA LYS A 288 18.84 -38.21 0.62
C LYS A 288 17.64 -37.68 -0.17
N GLU A 289 16.83 -36.83 0.43
CA GLU A 289 15.68 -36.17 -0.18
C GLU A 289 16.09 -35.27 -1.34
N LEU A 290 17.19 -34.51 -1.19
CA LEU A 290 17.71 -33.65 -2.25
C LEU A 290 18.19 -34.49 -3.44
N LEU A 291 18.93 -35.58 -3.18
CA LEU A 291 19.43 -36.49 -4.21
C LEU A 291 18.28 -37.17 -4.96
N LEU A 292 17.24 -37.65 -4.25
CA LEU A 292 16.05 -38.23 -4.86
C LEU A 292 15.28 -37.19 -5.70
N SER A 293 15.15 -35.96 -5.21
CA SER A 293 14.49 -34.88 -5.95
C SER A 293 15.25 -34.53 -7.24
N ALA A 294 16.58 -34.51 -7.19
CA ALA A 294 17.43 -34.29 -8.36
C ALA A 294 17.32 -35.43 -9.38
N ALA A 295 17.33 -36.69 -8.93
CA ALA A 295 17.13 -37.85 -9.79
C ALA A 295 15.76 -37.83 -10.50
N ALA A 296 14.71 -37.36 -9.82
CA ALA A 296 13.36 -37.25 -10.37
C ALA A 296 13.12 -35.97 -11.20
N ALA A 297 14.11 -35.07 -11.34
CA ALA A 297 13.90 -33.75 -11.95
C ALA A 297 13.40 -33.83 -13.40
N ARG A 298 13.93 -34.77 -14.20
CA ARG A 298 13.50 -34.98 -15.58
C ARG A 298 12.04 -35.43 -15.68
N GLN A 299 11.61 -36.33 -14.79
CA GLN A 299 10.23 -36.79 -14.74
C GLN A 299 9.28 -35.65 -14.37
N LYS A 300 9.63 -34.86 -13.34
CA LYS A 300 8.86 -33.67 -12.93
C LYS A 300 8.73 -32.66 -14.08
N TYR A 301 9.79 -32.46 -14.86
CA TYR A 301 9.76 -31.59 -16.03
C TYR A 301 8.79 -32.08 -17.11
N HIS A 302 8.80 -33.38 -17.43
CA HIS A 302 7.86 -33.95 -18.39
C HIS A 302 6.40 -33.82 -17.91
N MET A 303 6.13 -34.09 -16.63
CA MET A 303 4.80 -33.87 -16.04
C MET A 303 4.35 -32.41 -16.19
N TYR A 304 5.24 -31.46 -15.88
CA TYR A 304 4.96 -30.03 -16.07
C TYR A 304 4.61 -29.69 -17.53
N LEU A 305 5.34 -30.26 -18.51
CA LEU A 305 5.05 -30.02 -19.93
C LEU A 305 3.67 -30.55 -20.33
N ASP A 306 3.28 -31.72 -19.82
CA ASP A 306 1.97 -32.29 -20.10
C ASP A 306 0.84 -31.49 -19.44
N ASP A 307 1.04 -31.02 -18.22
CA ASP A 307 0.10 -30.13 -17.54
C ASP A 307 -0.05 -28.79 -18.29
N GLN A 308 1.05 -28.21 -18.79
CA GLN A 308 0.99 -27.00 -19.62
C GLN A 308 0.22 -27.22 -20.93
N ARG A 309 0.31 -28.41 -21.54
CA ARG A 309 -0.47 -28.75 -22.73
C ARG A 309 -1.96 -28.85 -22.40
N ARG A 310 -2.30 -29.50 -21.28
CA ARG A 310 -3.70 -29.63 -20.82
C ARG A 310 -4.31 -28.28 -20.51
N LEU A 311 -3.61 -27.43 -19.76
CA LEU A 311 -4.05 -26.07 -19.44
C LEU A 311 -4.34 -25.25 -20.70
N LYS A 312 -3.47 -25.29 -21.71
CA LYS A 312 -3.72 -24.60 -22.99
C LYS A 312 -4.94 -25.13 -23.72
N GLN A 313 -5.17 -26.45 -23.69
CA GLN A 313 -6.37 -27.05 -24.30
C GLN A 313 -7.64 -26.61 -23.57
N ASP A 314 -7.61 -26.57 -22.24
CA ASP A 314 -8.75 -26.17 -21.42
C ASP A 314 -9.05 -24.67 -21.54
N GLU A 315 -8.02 -23.82 -21.60
CA GLU A 315 -8.15 -22.38 -21.89
C GLU A 315 -8.78 -22.13 -23.26
N GLN A 316 -8.36 -22.86 -24.29
CA GLN A 316 -8.95 -22.74 -25.62
C GLN A 316 -10.42 -23.17 -25.64
N LYS A 317 -10.78 -24.25 -24.94
CA LYS A 317 -12.18 -24.67 -24.79
C LYS A 317 -13.00 -23.63 -24.04
N ALA A 318 -12.48 -23.11 -22.92
CA ALA A 318 -13.13 -22.09 -22.12
C ALA A 318 -13.35 -20.79 -22.93
N GLN A 319 -12.36 -20.37 -23.71
CA GLN A 319 -12.47 -19.18 -24.57
C GLN A 319 -13.52 -19.36 -25.67
N LYS A 320 -13.56 -20.53 -26.33
CA LYS A 320 -14.62 -20.86 -27.31
C LYS A 320 -16.01 -20.84 -26.67
N ARG A 321 -16.15 -21.46 -25.49
CA ARG A 321 -17.41 -21.49 -24.74
C ARG A 321 -17.86 -20.08 -24.33
N LYS A 322 -16.92 -19.22 -23.90
CA LYS A 322 -17.19 -17.83 -23.56
C LYS A 322 -17.67 -17.04 -24.78
N GLY A 323 -16.99 -17.16 -25.93
CA GLY A 323 -17.40 -16.52 -27.18
C GLY A 323 -18.81 -16.93 -27.61
N LEU A 324 -19.13 -18.24 -27.55
CA LEU A 324 -20.48 -18.75 -27.84
C LEU A 324 -21.54 -18.20 -26.87
N MET A 325 -21.22 -18.08 -25.57
CA MET A 325 -22.13 -17.47 -24.61
C MET A 325 -22.39 -15.99 -24.92
N GLU A 326 -21.36 -15.23 -25.27
CA GLU A 326 -21.49 -13.81 -25.65
C GLU A 326 -22.39 -13.67 -26.90
N GLU A 327 -22.15 -14.46 -27.95
CA GLU A 327 -23.02 -14.50 -29.14
C GLU A 327 -24.48 -14.82 -28.79
N ILE A 328 -24.72 -15.81 -27.92
CA ILE A 328 -26.07 -16.17 -27.44
C ILE A 328 -26.72 -15.00 -26.70
N THR A 329 -25.98 -14.30 -25.84
CA THR A 329 -26.51 -13.13 -25.13
C THR A 329 -26.85 -11.98 -26.07
N GLU A 330 -26.04 -11.77 -27.10
CA GLU A 330 -26.29 -10.74 -28.11
C GLU A 330 -27.56 -11.07 -28.91
N ILE A 331 -27.71 -12.32 -29.38
CA ILE A 331 -28.90 -12.78 -30.09
C ILE A 331 -30.15 -12.66 -29.20
N LYS A 332 -30.08 -13.05 -27.92
CA LYS A 332 -31.18 -12.89 -26.96
C LYS A 332 -31.58 -11.43 -26.78
N SER A 333 -30.60 -10.51 -26.71
CA SER A 333 -30.87 -9.08 -26.58
C SER A 333 -31.53 -8.50 -27.83
N LYS A 334 -31.08 -8.90 -29.02
CA LYS A 334 -31.66 -8.53 -30.32
C LYS A 334 -33.10 -9.06 -30.44
N LYS A 335 -33.33 -10.31 -30.03
CA LYS A 335 -34.66 -10.92 -29.98
C LYS A 335 -35.61 -10.10 -29.09
N LYS A 336 -35.21 -9.81 -27.85
CA LYS A 336 -36.03 -9.02 -26.91
C LYS A 336 -36.39 -7.63 -27.45
N ARG A 337 -35.44 -6.94 -28.12
CA ARG A 337 -35.70 -5.64 -28.75
C ARG A 337 -36.71 -5.75 -29.88
N LEU A 338 -36.60 -6.76 -30.73
CA LEU A 338 -37.56 -6.98 -31.82
C LEU A 338 -38.94 -7.39 -31.33
N GLU A 339 -39.04 -8.17 -30.25
CA GLU A 339 -40.31 -8.49 -29.58
C GLU A 339 -41.01 -7.22 -29.07
N GLU A 340 -40.25 -6.32 -28.44
CA GLU A 340 -40.76 -5.04 -27.95
C GLU A 340 -41.21 -4.13 -29.11
N ASP A 341 -40.37 -3.97 -30.14
CA ASP A 341 -40.71 -3.22 -31.36
C ASP A 341 -42.02 -3.73 -31.98
N MET A 342 -42.15 -5.06 -32.09
CA MET A 342 -43.33 -5.71 -32.67
C MET A 342 -44.57 -5.45 -31.80
N ARG A 343 -44.44 -5.51 -30.48
CA ARG A 343 -45.54 -5.21 -29.54
C ARG A 343 -46.03 -3.78 -29.68
N VAL A 344 -45.10 -2.80 -29.76
CA VAL A 344 -45.43 -1.38 -29.95
C VAL A 344 -46.10 -1.15 -31.30
N LEU A 345 -45.62 -1.80 -32.37
CA LEU A 345 -46.20 -1.70 -33.72
C LEU A 345 -47.63 -2.28 -33.76
N LEU A 346 -47.88 -3.42 -33.12
CA LEU A 346 -49.21 -4.03 -33.06
C LEU A 346 -50.18 -3.15 -32.25
N LYS A 347 -49.77 -2.67 -31.06
CA LYS A 347 -50.59 -1.75 -30.27
C LYS A 347 -50.93 -0.47 -31.05
N SER A 348 -49.94 0.10 -31.73
CA SER A 348 -50.15 1.28 -32.58
C SER A 348 -51.08 0.98 -33.77
N ALA A 349 -51.04 -0.25 -34.31
CA ALA A 349 -51.96 -0.66 -35.36
C ALA A 349 -53.40 -0.77 -34.86
N ASP A 350 -53.60 -1.33 -33.67
CA ASP A 350 -54.91 -1.51 -33.05
C ASP A 350 -55.51 -0.15 -32.63
N ASP A 351 -54.73 0.73 -32.00
CA ASP A 351 -55.13 2.11 -31.67
C ASP A 351 -55.58 2.90 -32.92
N ASN A 352 -54.89 2.69 -34.06
CA ASN A 352 -55.28 3.33 -35.32
C ASN A 352 -56.52 2.69 -35.96
N ALA A 353 -56.78 1.39 -35.72
CA ALA A 353 -58.00 0.73 -36.17
C ALA A 353 -59.22 1.24 -35.40
N GLU A 354 -59.14 1.34 -34.06
CA GLU A 354 -60.20 1.89 -33.21
C GLU A 354 -60.49 3.37 -33.52
N LYS A 355 -59.45 4.17 -33.80
CA LYS A 355 -59.60 5.55 -34.27
C LYS A 355 -60.26 5.64 -35.65
N ALA A 356 -60.03 4.66 -36.53
CA ALA A 356 -60.70 4.60 -37.82
C ALA A 356 -62.20 4.31 -37.67
N GLU A 357 -62.57 3.38 -36.79
CA GLU A 357 -63.97 3.01 -36.51
C GLU A 357 -64.75 4.15 -35.84
N SER A 358 -64.15 4.82 -34.85
CA SER A 358 -64.80 5.93 -34.13
C SER A 358 -64.94 7.22 -34.93
N GLN A 359 -64.01 7.52 -35.85
CA GLN A 359 -63.99 8.78 -36.62
C GLN A 359 -64.40 8.63 -38.09
N GLY A 360 -64.61 7.40 -38.58
CA GLY A 360 -65.00 7.12 -39.96
C GLY A 360 -63.94 7.49 -41.03
N LYS A 361 -62.68 7.71 -40.64
CA LYS A 361 -61.60 8.15 -41.55
C LYS A 361 -60.75 6.99 -42.04
N LEU A 362 -60.88 6.65 -43.32
CA LEU A 362 -60.17 5.55 -43.98
C LEU A 362 -58.63 5.71 -43.97
N SER A 363 -58.11 6.93 -43.79
CA SER A 363 -56.67 7.20 -43.68
C SER A 363 -56.00 6.49 -42.50
N PHE A 364 -56.74 6.25 -41.41
CA PHE A 364 -56.21 5.53 -40.24
C PHE A 364 -56.11 4.01 -40.49
N ILE A 365 -56.96 3.44 -41.35
CA ILE A 365 -56.86 2.04 -41.79
C ILE A 365 -55.57 1.84 -42.60
N SER A 366 -55.24 2.76 -43.50
CA SER A 366 -53.97 2.69 -44.26
C SER A 366 -52.75 2.72 -43.34
N LYS A 367 -52.76 3.53 -42.28
CA LYS A 367 -51.69 3.57 -41.26
C LYS A 367 -51.63 2.29 -40.43
N SER A 368 -52.79 1.78 -39.97
CA SER A 368 -52.89 0.49 -39.26
C SER A 368 -52.32 -0.67 -40.10
N ASN A 369 -52.69 -0.76 -41.38
CA ASN A 369 -52.16 -1.76 -42.30
C ASN A 369 -50.66 -1.61 -42.58
N GLY A 370 -50.12 -0.38 -42.52
CA GLY A 370 -48.68 -0.12 -42.58
C GLY A 370 -47.94 -0.68 -41.36
N PHE A 371 -48.44 -0.41 -40.15
CA PHE A 371 -47.89 -0.96 -38.91
C PHE A 371 -47.99 -2.49 -38.83
N ARG A 372 -49.10 -3.09 -39.29
CA ARG A 372 -49.25 -4.56 -39.37
C ARG A 372 -48.28 -5.19 -40.36
N ARG A 373 -47.99 -4.53 -41.50
CA ARG A 373 -46.96 -4.98 -42.45
C ARG A 373 -45.56 -4.92 -41.83
N ALA A 374 -45.20 -3.82 -41.17
CA ALA A 374 -43.92 -3.69 -40.48
C ALA A 374 -43.76 -4.72 -39.35
N ALA A 375 -44.82 -4.99 -38.58
CA ALA A 375 -44.83 -6.05 -37.55
C ALA A 375 -44.62 -7.45 -38.17
N LYS A 376 -45.21 -7.72 -39.34
CA LYS A 376 -45.04 -8.99 -40.07
C LYS A 376 -43.59 -9.19 -40.56
N GLU A 377 -42.92 -8.12 -40.99
CA GLU A 377 -41.49 -8.17 -41.35
C GLU A 377 -40.61 -8.44 -40.12
N LYS A 378 -40.88 -7.74 -39.01
CA LYS A 378 -40.17 -7.96 -37.73
C LYS A 378 -40.36 -9.40 -37.20
N LYS A 379 -41.54 -10.00 -37.40
CA LYS A 379 -41.82 -11.41 -37.08
C LYS A 379 -40.93 -12.37 -37.88
N ARG A 380 -40.73 -12.14 -39.18
CA ARG A 380 -39.81 -12.98 -40.01
C ARG A 380 -38.36 -12.87 -39.54
N SER A 381 -37.92 -11.67 -39.17
CA SER A 381 -36.59 -11.46 -38.59
C SER A 381 -36.43 -12.16 -37.24
N LEU A 382 -37.49 -12.20 -36.42
CA LEU A 382 -37.52 -12.92 -35.15
C LEU A 382 -37.40 -14.43 -35.35
N GLU A 383 -38.18 -15.01 -36.27
CA GLU A 383 -38.09 -16.44 -36.64
C GLU A 383 -36.67 -16.81 -37.12
N THR A 384 -35.99 -15.91 -37.83
CA THR A 384 -34.60 -16.11 -38.27
C THR A 384 -33.62 -16.10 -37.09
N LEU A 385 -33.78 -15.16 -36.15
CA LEU A 385 -32.96 -15.10 -34.93
C LEU A 385 -33.21 -16.29 -33.99
N GLU A 386 -34.44 -16.81 -33.95
CA GLU A 386 -34.76 -18.02 -33.18
C GLU A 386 -34.05 -19.26 -33.70
N LYS A 387 -33.95 -19.41 -35.03
CA LYS A 387 -33.15 -20.47 -35.66
C LYS A 387 -31.67 -20.32 -35.34
N GLN A 388 -31.11 -19.13 -35.49
CA GLN A 388 -29.71 -18.84 -35.13
C GLN A 388 -29.43 -19.09 -33.65
N LEU A 389 -30.36 -18.72 -32.76
CA LEU A 389 -30.25 -18.99 -31.33
C LEU A 389 -30.27 -20.49 -31.03
N ALA A 390 -31.15 -21.25 -31.68
CA ALA A 390 -31.23 -22.70 -31.51
C ALA A 390 -29.97 -23.42 -31.99
N GLU A 391 -29.41 -22.99 -33.13
CA GLU A 391 -28.13 -23.48 -33.66
C GLU A 391 -26.98 -23.20 -32.68
N LYS A 392 -26.87 -21.96 -32.19
CA LYS A 392 -25.82 -21.57 -31.23
C LYS A 392 -25.96 -22.25 -29.86
N LEU A 393 -27.19 -22.50 -29.40
CA LEU A 393 -27.44 -23.27 -28.18
C LEU A 393 -27.08 -24.75 -28.34
N LYS A 394 -27.24 -25.30 -29.54
CA LYS A 394 -26.80 -26.67 -29.86
C LYS A 394 -25.27 -26.74 -29.90
N GLU A 395 -24.63 -25.79 -30.58
CA GLU A 395 -23.17 -25.65 -30.63
C GLU A 395 -22.55 -25.53 -29.22
N LEU A 396 -23.21 -24.80 -28.31
CA LEU A 396 -22.78 -24.70 -26.91
C LEU A 396 -22.92 -26.03 -26.14
N LYS A 397 -23.94 -26.84 -26.43
CA LYS A 397 -24.14 -28.17 -25.80
C LYS A 397 -23.14 -29.21 -26.31
N ASP A 398 -22.76 -29.09 -27.58
CA ASP A 398 -21.84 -30.00 -28.24
C ASP A 398 -20.36 -29.61 -27.99
N THR A 399 -20.10 -28.45 -27.39
CA THR A 399 -18.77 -28.01 -26.95
C THR A 399 -18.40 -28.69 -25.63
N PRO A 400 -17.33 -29.53 -25.57
CA PRO A 400 -16.94 -30.27 -24.37
C PRO A 400 -16.34 -29.39 -23.26
#